data_AF-A0A926EL61-F1
#
_entry.id   AF-A0A926EL61-F1
#
_cell.length_a   1.000
_cell.length_b   1.000
_cell.length_c   1.000
_cell.angle_alpha   90.00
_cell.angle_beta   90.00
_cell.angle_gamma   90.00
#
_symmetry.space_group_name_H-M   'P 1'
#
loop_
_entity.id
_entity.type
_entity.pdbx_description
1 polymer ?
#
loop_
_entity_poly.entity_id
_entity_poly.type
_entity_poly.pdbx_seq_one_letter_code
_entity_poly.pdbx_strand_id
1 'polypeptide(L)' 'MYAIINKTTGEWVFGTDYNYSPPKQRLSREQAVLFADEEQAFFSFKKRRCNEMYEVVEVDLVVLKVVNKN' A
#
# COMPACT_ATOMS: atom_id res chain seq x y z
N MET A 1 11.81 -0.94 3.83
CA MET A 1 10.87 -0.11 3.03
C MET A 1 9.56 -0.03 3.80
N TYR A 2 8.57 0.75 3.34
CA TYR A 2 7.27 0.84 4.00
C TYR A 2 6.12 0.62 3.02
N ALA A 3 4.99 0.11 3.52
CA ALA A 3 3.76 -0.07 2.76
C ALA A 3 2.53 0.25 3.64
N ILE A 4 1.35 0.31 3.03
CA ILE A 4 0.08 0.46 3.76
C ILE A 4 -0.74 -0.80 3.56
N ILE A 5 -1.22 -1.40 4.66
CA ILE A 5 -2.02 -2.64 4.66
C ILE A 5 -3.38 -2.39 5.32
N ASN A 6 -4.41 -3.10 4.85
CA ASN A 6 -5.68 -3.23 5.57
C ASN A 6 -5.53 -4.31 6.65
N LYS A 7 -5.69 -3.94 7.91
CA LYS A 7 -5.52 -4.83 9.08
C LYS A 7 -6.53 -5.97 9.12
N THR A 8 -7.72 -5.75 8.55
CA THR A 8 -8.81 -6.72 8.56
C THR A 8 -8.65 -7.76 7.45
N THR A 9 -8.28 -7.32 6.24
CA THR A 9 -8.21 -8.21 5.08
C THR A 9 -6.81 -8.74 4.77
N GLY A 10 -5.77 -8.12 5.33
CA GLY A 10 -4.37 -8.40 5.02
C GLY A 10 -3.96 -7.96 3.61
N GLU A 11 -4.76 -7.12 2.95
CA GLU A 11 -4.50 -6.66 1.59
C GLU A 11 -3.74 -5.33 1.58
N TRP A 12 -2.87 -5.18 0.60
CA TRP A 12 -2.04 -4.00 0.40
C TRP A 12 -2.80 -2.89 -0.32
N VAL A 13 -2.60 -1.64 0.10
CA VAL A 13 -3.14 -0.48 -0.59
C VAL A 13 -2.24 -0.12 -1.78
N PHE A 14 -2.69 -0.45 -2.99
CA PHE A 14 -1.96 -0.11 -4.22
C PHE A 14 -2.47 1.16 -4.91
N GLY A 15 -3.64 1.67 -4.52
CA GLY A 15 -4.20 2.90 -5.09
C GLY A 15 -5.38 3.43 -4.29
N THR A 16 -5.94 4.54 -4.76
CA THR A 16 -7.11 5.19 -4.15
C THR A 16 -8.04 5.67 -5.24
N ASP A 17 -9.32 5.36 -5.10
CA ASP A 17 -10.40 5.85 -5.95
C ASP A 17 -11.00 7.12 -5.33
N TYR A 18 -10.67 8.26 -5.92
CA TYR A 18 -11.13 9.57 -5.47
C TYR A 18 -12.52 9.95 -6.00
N ASN A 19 -13.17 9.09 -6.80
CA ASN A 19 -14.55 9.34 -7.25
C ASN A 19 -15.60 9.06 -6.16
N TYR A 20 -15.18 8.52 -5.00
CA TYR A 20 -16.04 8.27 -3.84
C TYR A 20 -15.81 9.28 -2.72
N SER A 21 -16.86 9.51 -1.91
CA SER A 21 -16.78 10.28 -0.66
C SER A 21 -17.29 9.43 0.50
N PRO A 22 -16.43 8.93 1.41
CA PRO A 22 -14.98 9.12 1.42
C PRO A 22 -14.27 8.36 0.27
N PRO A 23 -13.03 8.75 -0.10
CA PRO A 23 -12.22 8.02 -1.07
C PRO A 23 -12.08 6.56 -0.69
N LYS A 24 -12.15 5.66 -1.68
CA LYS A 24 -12.04 4.22 -1.45
C LYS A 24 -10.63 3.74 -1.76
N GLN A 25 -10.02 2.99 -0.84
CA GLN A 25 -8.72 2.38 -1.09
C GLN A 25 -8.86 1.20 -2.05
N ARG A 26 -7.94 1.08 -2.99
CA ARG A 26 -7.81 -0.09 -3.87
C ARG A 26 -6.85 -1.07 -3.23
N LEU A 27 -7.34 -2.28 -2.99
CA LEU A 27 -6.67 -3.31 -2.21
C LEU A 27 -6.27 -4.50 -3.10
N SER A 28 -5.11 -5.09 -2.84
CA SER A 28 -4.65 -6.30 -3.52
C SER A 28 -3.76 -7.13 -2.60
N ARG A 29 -3.80 -8.46 -2.76
CA ARG A 29 -2.84 -9.37 -2.11
C ARG A 29 -1.50 -9.45 -2.84
N GLU A 30 -1.49 -9.12 -4.13
CA GLU A 30 -0.36 -9.34 -5.03
C GLU A 30 0.37 -8.05 -5.40
N GLN A 31 -0.23 -6.88 -5.14
CA GLN A 31 0.31 -5.59 -5.50
C GLN A 31 0.34 -4.65 -4.31
N ALA A 32 1.52 -4.12 -3.98
CA ALA A 32 1.74 -3.12 -2.95
C ALA A 32 2.42 -1.87 -3.54
N VAL A 33 2.08 -0.69 -3.03
CA VAL A 33 2.91 0.52 -3.25
C VAL A 33 3.91 0.61 -2.11
N LEU A 34 5.19 0.65 -2.47
CA LEU A 34 6.31 0.74 -1.54
C LEU A 34 6.78 2.19 -1.42
N PHE A 35 7.15 2.58 -0.21
CA PHE A 35 7.73 3.87 0.13
C PHE A 35 9.16 3.66 0.65
N ALA A 36 10.05 4.59 0.32
CA ALA A 36 11.44 4.51 0.70
C ALA A 36 11.63 4.63 2.22
N ASP A 37 10.82 5.46 2.86
CA ASP A 37 10.90 5.79 4.28
C ASP A 37 9.51 5.92 4.94
N GLU A 38 9.52 5.97 6.27
CA GLU A 38 8.33 6.02 7.12
C GLU A 38 7.52 7.31 6.89
N GLU A 39 8.21 8.44 6.70
CA GLU A 39 7.58 9.75 6.52
C GLU A 39 6.73 9.78 5.24
N GLN A 40 7.28 9.30 4.12
CA GLN A 40 6.57 9.19 2.85
C GLN A 40 5.34 8.28 2.96
N ALA A 41 5.45 7.17 3.71
CA ALA A 41 4.34 6.26 3.93
C ALA A 41 3.22 6.93 4.73
N PHE A 42 3.53 7.62 5.84
CA PHE A 42 2.52 8.34 6.62
C PHE A 42 1.93 9.54 5.88
N PHE A 43 2.73 10.27 5.09
CA PHE A 43 2.23 11.31 4.21
C PHE A 43 1.19 10.75 3.23
N SER A 44 1.52 9.63 2.59
CA SER A 44 0.62 8.92 1.67
C SER A 44 -0.64 8.41 2.38
N PHE A 45 -0.50 7.81 3.58
CA PHE A 45 -1.60 7.34 4.41
C PHE A 45 -2.63 8.46 4.68
N LYS A 46 -2.14 9.63 5.09
CA LYS A 46 -2.99 10.82 5.32
C LYS A 46 -3.62 11.32 4.03
N LYS A 47 -2.84 11.45 2.94
CA LYS A 47 -3.32 11.91 1.62
C LYS A 47 -4.40 11.01 1.05
N ARG A 48 -4.28 9.69 1.26
CA ARG A 48 -5.25 8.68 0.82
C ARG A 48 -6.50 8.64 1.70
N ARG A 49 -6.50 9.29 2.86
CA ARG A 49 -7.57 9.23 3.88
C ARG A 49 -7.83 7.81 4.37
N CYS A 50 -6.76 7.05 4.61
CA CYS A 50 -6.84 5.76 5.28
C CYS A 50 -7.39 5.96 6.70
N ASN A 51 -8.41 5.18 7.07
CA ASN A 51 -8.99 5.19 8.41
C ASN A 51 -8.32 4.15 9.32
N GLU A 52 -8.89 3.91 10.51
CA GLU A 52 -8.34 2.99 11.50
C GLU A 52 -8.29 1.52 11.06
N MET A 53 -8.87 1.14 9.92
CA MET A 53 -8.72 -0.21 9.37
C MET A 53 -7.37 -0.43 8.68
N TYR A 54 -6.58 0.62 8.50
CA TYR A 54 -5.30 0.57 7.81
C TYR A 54 -4.14 0.89 8.75
N GLU A 55 -2.94 0.46 8.39
CA GLU A 55 -1.71 0.84 9.07
C GLU A 55 -0.54 0.91 8.10
N VAL A 56 0.49 1.69 8.48
CA VAL A 56 1.80 1.71 7.82
C VAL A 56 2.64 0.60 8.44
N VAL A 57 3.27 -0.24 7.61
CA VAL A 57 4.13 -1.33 8.04
C VAL A 57 5.48 -1.27 7.35
N GLU A 58 6.53 -1.66 8.07
CA GLU A 58 7.86 -1.88 7.49
C GLU A 58 7.88 -3.22 6.75
N VAL A 59 8.49 -3.25 5.57
CA VAL A 59 8.54 -4.41 4.66
C VAL A 59 9.90 -4.51 3.96
N ASP A 60 10.27 -5.75 3.62
CA ASP A 60 11.41 -6.08 2.77
C ASP A 60 10.95 -6.52 1.37
N LEU A 61 11.65 -6.06 0.34
CA LEU A 61 11.43 -6.51 -1.03
C LEU A 61 12.42 -7.63 -1.36
N VAL A 62 11.90 -8.82 -1.66
CA VAL A 62 12.70 -9.99 -2.03
C VAL A 62 12.49 -10.33 -3.50
N VAL A 63 13.56 -10.33 -4.30
CA VAL A 63 13.52 -10.77 -5.69
C VAL A 63 13.69 -12.29 -5.74
N LEU A 64 12.63 -13.01 -6.13
CA LEU A 64 12.64 -14.48 -6.17
C LEU A 64 13.22 -15.04 -7.47
N LYS A 65 12.91 -14.42 -8.61
CA LYS A 65 13.42 -14.81 -9.93
C LYS A 65 13.41 -13.64 -10.90
N VAL A 66 14.40 -13.60 -11.78
CA VAL A 66 14.41 -12.68 -12.93
C VAL A 66 13.75 -13.39 -14.11
N VAL A 67 12.72 -12.79 -14.69
CA VAL A 67 12.04 -13.32 -15.88
C VAL A 67 12.46 -12.50 -17.09
N ASN A 68 13.28 -13.09 -17.97
CA ASN A 68 13.63 -12.48 -19.24
C ASN A 68 12.60 -12.89 -20.28
N LYS A 69 11.97 -11.91 -20.94
CA LYS A 69 11.20 -12.16 -22.17
C LYS A 69 12.16 -11.98 -23.34
N ASN A 70 12.43 -13.06 -24.07
CA ASN A 70 13.07 -13.01 -25.38
C ASN A 70 12.14 -12.34 -26.39
#